data_AF-A0AA38P2P5-F1
#
_entry.id   AF-A0AA38P2P5-F1
#
_cell.length_a   1.000
_cell.length_b   1.000
_cell.length_c   1.000
_cell.angle_alpha   90.00
_cell.angle_beta   90.00
_cell.angle_gamma   90.00
#
_symmetry.space_group_name_H-M   'P 1'
#
loop_
_entity.id
_entity.type
_entity.pdbx_description
1 polymer ?
#
loop_
_entity_poly.entity_id
_entity_poly.type
_entity_poly.pdbx_seq_one_letter_code
_entity_poly.pdbx_strand_id
1 'polypeptide(L)'
;MITNVLVSSFAPFGTLSLAVPPSSTRLSDVLPLLNAKYPLLPSSGLVLSTHSGSQPPDSDALLSSLFSLSSLSSTTDEHDEHDEHEHEPHSFLSLRLSPRLLGGKGGFGSQLRAAGGRMSSQKTSNNDSCRDLSGRRLSTLKEAKKLAEYLESEPDRLAAKAEAQKAKLEALERRLGITGTDSAVASSSKISSSAATPSSSSSKSERPVDAVAGAKRRFEDTEYIEQSREIVDNVKSAVSAGLLKKKKAKKTKLSPDAVDVNGSPSKVGVATTTTAVVSGGPIEAVGA
;
A
#
# COMPACT_ATOMS: atom_id res chain seq x y z
N MET A 1 3.33 -22.18 57.92
CA MET A 1 2.95 -22.53 56.54
C MET A 1 3.84 -21.75 55.60
N ILE A 2 4.42 -22.40 54.60
CA ILE A 2 5.30 -21.77 53.59
C ILE A 2 4.48 -21.64 52.31
N THR A 3 4.52 -20.48 51.67
CA THR A 3 3.85 -20.22 50.40
C THR A 3 4.91 -20.11 49.31
N ASN A 4 4.65 -20.72 48.16
CA ASN A 4 5.53 -20.61 47.00
C ASN A 4 5.14 -19.36 46.20
N VAL A 5 6.05 -18.40 46.09
CA VAL A 5 5.87 -17.23 45.24
C VAL A 5 6.58 -17.49 43.92
N LEU A 6 5.80 -17.58 42.84
CA LEU A 6 6.29 -17.70 41.47
C LEU A 6 6.35 -16.30 40.85
N VAL A 7 7.51 -15.91 40.35
CA VAL A 7 7.76 -14.60 39.76
C VAL A 7 8.13 -14.78 38.30
N SER A 8 7.21 -14.43 37.40
CA SER A 8 7.45 -14.38 35.97
C SER A 8 8.34 -13.17 35.64
N SER A 9 9.55 -13.42 35.14
CA SER A 9 10.55 -12.39 34.84
C SER A 9 10.56 -12.00 33.35
N PHE A 10 11.49 -11.13 32.98
CA PHE A 10 11.76 -10.68 31.61
C PHE A 10 13.04 -11.33 31.07
N ALA A 11 13.13 -11.46 29.74
CA ALA A 11 14.31 -12.03 29.10
C ALA A 11 15.60 -11.23 29.44
N PRO A 12 16.73 -11.90 29.70
CA PRO A 12 17.02 -13.33 29.53
C PRO A 12 16.64 -14.23 30.73
N PHE A 13 16.01 -13.70 31.77
CA PHE A 13 15.71 -14.44 33.00
C PHE A 13 14.44 -15.29 32.83
N GLY A 14 14.48 -16.53 33.32
CA GLY A 14 13.32 -17.42 33.39
C GLY A 14 12.39 -17.09 34.56
N THR A 15 11.43 -17.98 34.81
CA THR A 15 10.56 -17.92 35.99
C THR A 15 11.37 -18.14 37.26
N LEU A 16 11.22 -17.24 38.23
CA LEU A 16 11.91 -17.29 39.51
C LEU A 16 10.96 -17.80 40.59
N SER A 17 11.47 -18.60 41.51
CA SER A 17 10.69 -19.14 42.64
C SER A 17 11.33 -18.80 43.98
N LEU A 18 10.47 -18.45 44.95
CA LEU A 18 10.82 -18.11 46.32
C LEU A 18 9.81 -18.77 47.29
N ALA A 19 10.32 -19.44 48.32
CA ALA A 19 9.51 -20.06 49.36
C ALA A 19 9.53 -19.18 50.61
N VAL A 20 8.41 -18.58 50.99
CA VAL A 20 8.36 -17.58 52.07
C VAL A 20 7.13 -17.75 52.97
N PRO A 21 7.23 -17.50 54.29
CA PRO A 21 6.06 -17.40 55.17
C PRO A 21 5.17 -16.19 54.80
N PRO A 22 3.90 -16.41 54.40
CA PRO A 22 3.04 -15.33 53.87
C PRO A 22 2.57 -14.33 54.95
N SER A 23 2.62 -14.72 56.23
CA SER A 23 2.17 -13.89 57.36
C SER A 23 3.22 -12.90 57.86
N SER A 24 4.51 -13.17 57.60
CA SER A 24 5.61 -12.33 58.08
C SER A 24 6.23 -11.47 56.97
N THR A 25 6.05 -11.86 55.71
CA THR A 25 6.74 -11.22 54.59
C THR A 25 5.84 -10.24 53.88
N ARG A 26 6.39 -9.04 53.67
CA ARG A 26 5.74 -7.98 52.91
C ARG A 26 6.08 -8.09 51.43
N LEU A 27 5.25 -7.49 50.59
CA LEU A 27 5.52 -7.42 49.16
C LEU A 27 6.85 -6.71 48.84
N SER A 28 7.19 -5.66 49.59
CA SER A 28 8.47 -4.92 49.48
C SER A 28 9.70 -5.80 49.75
N ASP A 29 9.59 -6.82 50.59
CA ASP A 29 10.68 -7.74 50.94
C ASP A 29 10.96 -8.79 49.84
N VAL A 30 10.00 -9.02 48.93
CA VAL A 30 10.14 -10.03 47.87
C VAL A 30 11.29 -9.70 46.92
N LEU A 31 11.45 -8.43 46.52
CA LEU A 31 12.53 -8.01 45.62
C LEU A 31 13.93 -8.20 46.25
N PRO A 32 14.20 -7.74 47.48
CA PRO A 32 15.44 -8.03 48.19
C PRO A 32 15.73 -9.54 48.32
N LEU A 33 14.74 -10.35 48.69
CA LEU A 33 14.89 -11.80 48.83
C LEU A 33 15.21 -12.47 47.48
N LEU A 34 14.61 -11.96 46.40
CA LEU A 34 14.86 -12.43 45.05
C LEU A 34 16.28 -12.08 44.57
N ASN A 35 16.76 -10.88 44.86
CA ASN A 35 18.13 -10.46 44.55
C ASN A 35 19.17 -11.26 45.36
N ALA A 36 18.86 -11.61 46.62
CA ALA A 36 19.73 -12.45 47.44
C ALA A 36 19.84 -13.88 46.88
N LYS A 37 18.74 -14.44 46.36
CA LYS A 37 18.70 -15.79 45.76
C LYS A 37 19.24 -15.84 44.34
N TYR A 38 19.07 -14.76 43.57
CA TYR A 38 19.46 -14.65 42.17
C TYR A 38 20.31 -13.39 41.95
N PRO A 39 21.64 -13.45 42.21
CA PRO A 39 22.52 -12.29 42.16
C PRO A 39 22.72 -11.72 40.74
N LEU A 40 22.32 -12.45 39.70
CA LEU A 40 22.35 -11.99 38.31
C LEU A 40 21.19 -11.04 37.97
N LEU A 41 20.18 -10.94 38.84
CA LEU A 41 19.02 -10.10 38.61
C LEU A 41 19.36 -8.61 38.84
N PRO A 42 18.87 -7.69 37.99
CA PRO A 42 19.09 -6.26 38.21
C PRO A 42 18.49 -5.79 39.54
N SER A 43 19.28 -5.07 40.33
CA SER A 43 18.85 -4.62 41.66
C SER A 43 17.93 -3.40 41.64
N SER A 44 17.96 -2.62 40.56
CA SER A 44 17.27 -1.33 40.46
C SER A 44 16.24 -1.27 39.35
N GLY A 45 15.19 -0.48 39.55
CA GLY A 45 14.23 -0.16 38.50
C GLY A 45 13.30 -1.32 38.14
N LEU A 46 13.05 -2.26 39.05
CA LEU A 46 12.09 -3.33 38.84
C LEU A 46 10.80 -3.05 39.63
N VAL A 47 9.67 -3.52 39.11
CA VAL A 47 8.36 -3.45 39.75
C VAL A 47 7.73 -4.83 39.74
N LEU A 48 7.13 -5.20 40.87
CA LEU A 48 6.28 -6.38 40.99
C LEU A 48 4.83 -5.98 40.69
N SER A 49 4.19 -6.71 39.79
CA SER A 49 2.76 -6.65 39.54
C SER A 49 2.13 -8.02 39.78
N THR A 50 0.81 -8.05 39.95
CA THR A 50 0.06 -9.30 39.89
C THR A 50 0.07 -9.86 38.46
N HIS A 51 -0.35 -11.12 38.30
CA HIS A 51 -0.51 -11.72 36.97
C HIS A 51 -1.53 -10.97 36.08
N SER A 52 -2.56 -10.36 36.68
CA SER A 52 -3.55 -9.55 35.97
C SER A 52 -3.04 -8.16 35.55
N GLY A 53 -1.77 -7.84 35.85
CA GLY A 53 -1.16 -6.57 35.48
C GLY A 53 -1.57 -5.40 36.37
N SER A 54 -2.32 -5.65 37.45
CA SER A 54 -2.56 -4.63 38.48
C SER A 54 -1.29 -4.47 39.32
N GLN A 55 -0.87 -3.22 39.50
CA GLN A 55 0.11 -2.91 40.52
C GLN A 55 -0.59 -3.07 41.89
N PRO A 56 -0.02 -3.88 42.81
CA PRO A 56 -0.56 -3.97 44.16
C PRO A 56 -0.70 -2.57 44.76
N PRO A 57 -1.85 -2.24 45.37
CA PRO A 57 -2.18 -0.89 45.81
C PRO A 57 -1.26 -0.39 46.92
N ASP A 58 -0.62 -1.30 47.65
CA ASP A 58 0.28 -0.98 48.75
C ASP A 58 1.55 -1.85 48.68
N SER A 59 2.71 -1.21 48.68
CA SER A 59 4.01 -1.88 48.68
C SER A 59 4.32 -2.59 49.99
N ASP A 60 3.65 -2.18 51.08
CA ASP A 60 3.85 -2.75 52.42
C ASP A 60 2.79 -3.80 52.81
N ALA A 61 1.89 -4.15 51.90
CA ALA A 61 0.93 -5.22 52.12
C ALA A 61 1.61 -6.57 52.37
N LEU A 62 1.04 -7.35 53.30
CA LEU A 62 1.45 -8.73 53.53
C LEU A 62 1.05 -9.62 52.34
N LEU A 63 1.88 -10.62 52.06
CA LEU A 63 1.59 -11.60 51.00
C LEU A 63 0.30 -12.38 51.24
N SER A 64 -0.10 -12.58 52.50
CA SER A 64 -1.38 -13.18 52.87
C SER A 64 -2.59 -12.41 52.33
N SER A 65 -2.55 -11.07 52.34
CA SER A 65 -3.64 -10.23 51.81
C SER A 65 -3.75 -10.35 50.29
N LEU A 66 -2.61 -10.42 49.60
CA LEU A 66 -2.56 -10.62 48.16
C LEU A 66 -3.05 -12.01 47.74
N PHE A 67 -2.78 -13.02 48.57
CA PHE A 67 -3.28 -14.37 48.37
C PHE A 67 -4.81 -14.41 48.40
N SER A 68 -5.45 -13.79 49.39
CA SER A 68 -6.92 -13.68 49.46
C SER A 68 -7.53 -12.98 48.24
N LEU A 69 -6.88 -11.92 47.74
CA LEU A 69 -7.31 -11.20 46.55
C LEU A 69 -7.15 -12.02 45.26
N SER A 70 -6.07 -12.81 45.16
CA SER A 70 -5.84 -13.69 44.01
C SER A 70 -6.87 -14.80 43.95
N SER A 71 -7.25 -15.39 45.08
CA SER A 71 -8.30 -16.42 45.13
C SER A 71 -9.66 -15.89 44.72
N LEU A 72 -9.99 -14.63 45.04
CA LEU A 72 -11.24 -13.99 44.62
C LEU A 72 -11.29 -13.67 43.12
N SER A 73 -10.15 -13.42 42.47
CA SER A 73 -10.12 -13.07 41.05
C SER A 73 -10.26 -14.29 40.12
N SER A 74 -10.10 -15.51 40.64
CA SER A 74 -10.21 -16.74 39.85
C SER A 74 -11.66 -17.22 39.68
N THR A 75 -12.65 -16.52 40.25
CA THR A 75 -14.07 -16.93 40.20
C THR A 75 -14.84 -16.32 39.01
N THR A 76 -14.15 -15.91 37.95
CA THR A 76 -14.79 -15.45 36.71
C THR A 76 -14.42 -16.39 35.57
N ASP A 77 -14.96 -17.61 35.62
CA ASP A 77 -15.27 -18.36 34.40
C ASP A 77 -16.65 -18.99 34.64
N GLU A 78 -17.64 -18.43 33.95
CA GLU A 78 -18.99 -18.99 33.87
C GLU A 78 -18.98 -19.99 32.71
N HIS A 79 -19.57 -21.16 32.97
CA HIS A 79 -19.81 -22.31 32.08
C HIS A 79 -18.79 -23.46 32.15
N ASP A 80 -18.85 -24.27 33.21
CA ASP A 80 -19.02 -25.71 33.01
C ASP A 80 -19.72 -26.31 34.24
N GLU A 81 -20.88 -26.93 34.02
CA GLU A 81 -21.48 -27.83 35.01
C GLU A 81 -20.82 -29.20 34.85
N HIS A 82 -20.53 -29.83 36.00
CA HIS A 82 -19.90 -31.15 36.20
C HIS A 82 -18.38 -31.14 36.41
N ASP A 83 -17.95 -30.89 37.65
CA ASP A 83 -17.21 -31.90 38.42
C ASP A 83 -16.98 -31.45 39.88
N GLU A 84 -17.36 -32.31 40.81
CA GLU A 84 -17.11 -32.20 42.27
C GLU A 84 -15.63 -32.51 42.57
N HIS A 85 -14.73 -31.65 42.09
CA HIS A 85 -13.34 -31.67 42.50
C HIS A 85 -13.09 -30.57 43.53
N GLU A 86 -12.89 -31.02 44.78
CA GLU A 86 -12.26 -30.28 45.89
C GLU A 86 -11.12 -29.39 45.35
N HIS A 87 -11.41 -28.11 45.12
CA HIS A 87 -10.40 -27.12 44.74
C HIS A 87 -9.52 -26.85 45.97
N GLU A 88 -8.50 -27.70 46.17
CA GLU A 88 -7.38 -27.43 47.05
C GLU A 88 -6.84 -26.03 46.71
N PRO A 89 -6.89 -25.07 47.64
CA PRO A 89 -6.51 -23.69 47.35
C PRO A 89 -5.05 -23.69 46.91
N HIS A 90 -4.82 -23.39 45.64
CA HIS A 90 -3.50 -23.34 45.04
C HIS A 90 -2.52 -22.58 45.95
N SER A 91 -1.60 -23.30 46.60
CA SER A 91 -0.71 -22.81 47.67
C SER A 91 0.41 -21.86 47.17
N PHE A 92 0.22 -21.25 46.01
CA PHE A 92 1.23 -20.42 45.37
C PHE A 92 0.68 -19.07 44.92
N LEU A 93 1.52 -18.05 44.99
CA LEU A 93 1.24 -16.69 44.57
C LEU A 93 1.99 -16.41 43.27
N SER A 94 1.28 -15.99 42.22
CA SER A 94 1.89 -15.64 40.93
C SER A 94 2.06 -14.12 40.79
N LEU A 95 3.31 -13.68 40.68
CA LEU A 95 3.71 -12.29 40.46
C LEU A 95 4.46 -12.15 39.14
N ARG A 96 4.48 -10.94 38.60
CA ARG A 96 5.25 -10.59 37.41
C ARG A 96 6.25 -9.50 37.76
N LEU A 97 7.50 -9.71 37.37
CA LEU A 97 8.59 -8.77 37.53
C LEU A 97 8.83 -8.05 36.21
N SER A 98 8.66 -6.73 36.20
CA SER A 98 8.84 -5.91 35.01
C SER A 98 9.83 -4.78 35.26
N PRO A 99 10.74 -4.49 34.32
CA PRO A 99 11.60 -3.32 34.42
C PRO A 99 10.77 -2.04 34.21
N ARG A 100 11.06 -1.01 35.00
CA ARG A 100 10.52 0.32 34.82
C ARG A 100 11.18 0.92 33.60
N LEU A 101 10.37 1.29 32.63
CA LEU A 101 10.84 2.09 31.51
C LEU A 101 11.11 3.50 32.03
N LEU A 102 12.36 3.96 31.89
CA LEU A 102 12.69 5.37 32.05
C LEU A 102 11.81 6.13 31.04
N GLY A 103 11.05 7.12 31.53
CA GLY A 103 9.86 7.64 30.87
C GLY A 103 10.02 7.99 29.38
N GLY A 104 8.92 7.89 28.64
CA GLY A 104 8.90 8.17 27.20
C GLY A 104 7.59 7.80 26.50
N LYS A 105 6.48 7.66 27.23
CA LYS A 105 5.16 7.26 26.69
C LYS A 105 4.57 8.21 25.62
N GLY A 106 5.30 9.26 25.24
CA GLY A 106 4.89 10.26 24.25
C GLY A 106 5.05 9.85 22.79
N GLY A 107 5.68 8.70 22.49
CA GLY A 107 5.89 8.25 21.11
C GLY A 107 4.58 8.07 20.34
N PHE A 108 3.61 7.35 20.92
CA PHE A 108 2.30 7.12 20.29
C PHE A 108 1.50 8.42 20.13
N GLY A 109 1.46 9.28 21.16
CA GLY A 109 0.79 10.59 21.06
C GLY A 109 1.45 11.52 20.04
N SER A 110 2.78 11.49 19.92
CA SER A 110 3.52 12.21 18.88
C SER A 110 3.20 11.67 17.49
N GLN A 111 3.11 10.35 17.34
CA GLN A 111 2.73 9.70 16.09
C GLN A 111 1.29 10.05 15.69
N LEU A 112 0.36 10.07 16.64
CA LEU A 112 -1.02 10.51 16.41
C LEU A 112 -1.07 11.99 16.00
N ARG A 113 -0.32 12.87 16.66
CA ARG A 113 -0.23 14.29 16.25
C ARG A 113 0.37 14.45 14.86
N ALA A 114 1.43 13.71 14.55
CA ALA A 114 2.06 13.74 13.23
C ALA A 114 1.12 13.20 12.13
N ALA A 115 0.41 12.10 12.38
CA ALA A 115 -0.56 11.54 11.45
C ALA A 115 -1.77 12.47 11.26
N GLY A 116 -2.31 13.02 12.35
CA GLY A 116 -3.41 13.99 12.31
C GLY A 116 -3.04 15.26 11.54
N GLY A 117 -1.82 15.77 11.73
CA GLY A 117 -1.30 16.90 10.96
C GLY A 117 -1.24 16.61 9.46
N ARG A 118 -0.76 15.41 9.06
CA ARG A 118 -0.72 14.98 7.65
C ARG A 118 -2.12 14.91 7.05
N MET A 119 -3.06 14.26 7.73
CA MET A 119 -4.45 14.11 7.28
C MET A 119 -5.18 15.44 7.18
N SER A 120 -4.90 16.39 8.09
CA SER A 120 -5.50 17.73 8.07
C SER A 120 -4.93 18.61 6.95
N SER A 121 -3.62 18.53 6.70
CA SER A 121 -2.93 19.34 5.68
C SER A 121 -3.22 18.90 4.24
N GLN A 122 -3.46 17.62 4.01
CA GLN A 122 -3.75 17.07 2.68
C GLN A 122 -5.23 17.31 2.33
N LYS A 123 -5.53 18.50 1.82
CA LYS A 123 -6.84 18.78 1.23
C LYS A 123 -7.09 17.81 0.08
N THR A 124 -8.10 16.96 0.22
CA THR A 124 -8.54 16.06 -0.85
C THR A 124 -8.93 16.88 -2.07
N SER A 125 -8.31 16.58 -3.22
CA SER A 125 -8.63 17.19 -4.52
C SER A 125 -9.65 16.36 -5.31
N ASN A 126 -10.09 15.22 -4.76
CA ASN A 126 -11.05 14.34 -5.41
C ASN A 126 -12.49 14.82 -5.19
N ASN A 127 -12.82 15.96 -5.81
CA ASN A 127 -14.16 16.55 -5.80
C ASN A 127 -15.05 15.98 -6.91
N ASP A 128 -14.65 14.91 -7.58
CA ASP A 128 -15.32 14.45 -8.80
C ASP A 128 -16.72 13.87 -8.53
N SER A 129 -16.92 13.36 -7.33
CA SER A 129 -18.21 12.85 -6.85
C SER A 129 -19.17 13.95 -6.40
N CYS A 130 -18.69 15.18 -6.21
CA CYS A 130 -19.55 16.31 -5.83
C CYS A 130 -20.52 16.66 -6.96
N ARG A 131 -21.69 17.20 -6.58
CA ARG A 131 -22.72 17.67 -7.51
C ARG A 131 -22.73 19.20 -7.59
N ASP A 132 -23.14 19.72 -8.73
CA ASP A 132 -23.45 21.14 -8.91
C ASP A 132 -24.89 21.47 -8.43
N LEU A 133 -25.26 22.75 -8.48
CA LEU A 133 -26.61 23.22 -8.13
C LEU A 133 -27.69 22.71 -9.10
N SER A 134 -27.29 22.17 -10.26
CA SER A 134 -28.20 21.54 -11.23
C SER A 134 -28.34 20.02 -11.01
N GLY A 135 -27.66 19.46 -10.02
CA GLY A 135 -27.66 18.04 -9.68
C GLY A 135 -26.73 17.15 -10.52
N ARG A 136 -25.95 17.73 -11.44
CA ARG A 136 -24.97 17.01 -12.28
C ARG A 136 -23.67 16.82 -11.51
N ARG A 137 -22.98 15.70 -11.74
CA ARG A 137 -21.68 15.43 -11.09
C ARG A 137 -20.57 16.23 -11.75
N LEU A 138 -19.61 16.71 -10.97
CA LEU A 138 -18.44 17.44 -11.50
C LEU A 138 -17.65 16.60 -12.52
N SER A 139 -17.65 15.27 -12.38
CA SER A 139 -17.07 14.34 -13.36
C SER A 139 -17.66 14.52 -14.75
N THR A 140 -18.99 14.50 -14.86
CA THR A 140 -19.71 14.62 -16.14
C THR A 140 -19.47 15.96 -16.82
N LEU A 141 -19.33 17.03 -16.04
CA LEU A 141 -18.99 18.36 -16.56
C LEU A 141 -17.55 18.42 -17.08
N LYS A 142 -16.59 17.80 -16.39
CA LYS A 142 -15.20 17.72 -16.85
C LYS A 142 -15.07 16.89 -18.11
N GLU A 143 -15.78 15.76 -18.18
CA GLU A 143 -15.82 14.90 -19.36
C GLU A 143 -16.43 15.65 -20.56
N ALA A 144 -17.56 16.33 -20.38
CA ALA A 144 -18.18 17.13 -21.44
C ALA A 144 -17.26 18.25 -21.94
N LYS A 145 -16.58 18.97 -21.03
CA LYS A 145 -15.58 20.00 -21.38
C LYS A 145 -14.42 19.41 -22.17
N LYS A 146 -13.89 18.26 -21.73
CA LYS A 146 -12.79 17.57 -22.42
C LYS A 146 -13.20 17.11 -23.82
N LEU A 147 -14.45 16.66 -23.99
CA LEU A 147 -14.98 16.30 -25.30
C LEU A 147 -15.15 17.53 -26.20
N ALA A 148 -15.64 18.64 -25.67
CA ALA A 148 -15.76 19.89 -26.41
C ALA A 148 -14.38 20.40 -26.87
N GLU A 149 -13.41 20.45 -25.96
CA GLU A 149 -12.02 20.84 -26.28
C GLU A 149 -11.39 19.90 -27.31
N TYR A 150 -11.68 18.59 -27.23
CA TYR A 150 -11.21 17.62 -28.23
C TYR A 150 -11.74 17.97 -29.62
N LEU A 151 -13.05 18.21 -29.75
CA LEU A 151 -13.70 18.58 -31.01
C LEU A 151 -13.19 19.93 -31.55
N GLU A 152 -13.02 20.91 -30.66
CA GLU A 152 -12.45 22.23 -31.00
C GLU A 152 -11.00 22.12 -31.48
N SER A 153 -10.22 21.18 -30.93
CA SER A 153 -8.83 20.93 -31.35
C SER A 153 -8.69 20.09 -32.61
N GLU A 154 -9.76 19.50 -33.16
CA GLU A 154 -9.70 18.70 -34.39
C GLU A 154 -9.14 19.44 -35.62
N PRO A 155 -9.58 20.66 -35.97
CA PRO A 155 -9.02 21.39 -37.12
C PRO A 155 -7.52 21.63 -36.98
N ASP A 156 -7.04 22.04 -35.81
CA ASP A 156 -5.62 22.28 -35.56
C ASP A 156 -4.81 20.98 -35.65
N ARG A 157 -5.37 19.87 -35.17
CA ARG A 157 -4.73 18.55 -35.27
C ARG A 157 -4.71 18.02 -36.71
N LEU A 158 -5.72 18.34 -37.51
CA LEU A 158 -5.75 18.00 -38.94
C LEU A 158 -4.76 18.85 -39.73
N ALA A 159 -4.70 20.15 -39.46
CA ALA A 159 -3.72 21.06 -40.07
C ALA A 159 -2.28 20.62 -39.74
N ALA A 160 -1.98 20.35 -38.47
CA ALA A 160 -0.67 19.86 -38.04
C ALA A 160 -0.31 18.50 -38.67
N LYS A 161 -1.28 17.59 -38.83
CA LYS A 161 -1.07 16.32 -39.54
C LYS A 161 -0.81 16.54 -41.03
N ALA A 162 -1.54 17.45 -41.67
CA ALA A 162 -1.37 17.77 -43.09
C ALA A 162 0.00 18.43 -43.34
N GLU A 163 0.44 19.33 -42.47
CA GLU A 163 1.78 19.93 -42.53
C GLU A 163 2.87 18.89 -42.32
N ALA A 164 2.71 17.99 -41.34
CA ALA A 164 3.66 16.89 -41.13
C ALA A 164 3.70 15.91 -42.31
N GLN A 165 2.56 15.66 -42.97
CA GLN A 165 2.51 14.84 -44.18
C GLN A 165 3.20 15.55 -45.35
N LYS A 166 2.93 16.84 -45.58
CA LYS A 166 3.59 17.65 -46.61
C LYS A 166 5.11 17.69 -46.40
N ALA A 167 5.56 17.95 -45.18
CA ALA A 167 6.99 17.97 -44.86
C ALA A 167 7.65 16.59 -45.06
N LYS A 168 6.93 15.50 -44.77
CA LYS A 168 7.40 14.13 -45.07
C LYS A 168 7.49 13.87 -46.58
N LEU A 169 6.48 14.29 -47.34
CA LEU A 169 6.48 14.15 -48.80
C LEU A 169 7.62 14.96 -49.42
N GLU A 170 7.79 16.23 -49.04
CA GLU A 170 8.87 17.08 -49.51
C GLU A 170 10.25 16.51 -49.13
N ALA A 171 10.41 15.98 -47.92
CA ALA A 171 11.65 15.32 -47.52
C ALA A 171 11.93 14.04 -48.33
N LEU A 172 10.90 13.30 -48.73
CA LEU A 172 11.03 12.13 -49.60
C LEU A 172 11.34 12.55 -51.04
N GLU A 173 10.67 13.56 -51.59
CA GLU A 173 10.93 14.13 -52.91
C GLU A 173 12.36 14.66 -53.03
N ARG A 174 12.84 15.37 -52.00
CA ARG A 174 14.23 15.84 -51.92
C ARG A 174 15.24 14.71 -51.86
N ARG A 175 14.91 13.58 -51.23
CA ARG A 175 15.76 12.38 -51.20
C ARG A 175 15.71 11.60 -52.51
N LEU A 176 14.59 11.62 -53.23
CA LEU A 176 14.38 10.90 -54.47
C LEU A 176 14.75 11.70 -55.73
N GLY A 177 15.03 13.00 -55.61
CA GLY A 177 15.64 13.81 -56.67
C GLY A 177 14.78 14.00 -57.93
N ILE A 178 13.45 13.91 -57.82
CA ILE A 178 12.54 14.11 -58.96
C ILE A 178 12.29 15.60 -59.15
N THR A 179 13.19 16.29 -59.85
CA THR A 179 12.89 17.56 -60.52
C THR A 179 12.51 17.23 -61.96
N GLY A 180 11.25 17.47 -62.32
CA GLY A 180 10.72 17.07 -63.62
C GLY A 180 11.43 17.74 -64.79
N THR A 181 12.06 16.92 -65.63
CA THR A 181 12.03 17.01 -67.10
C THR A 181 12.41 15.65 -67.69
N ASP A 182 11.63 15.23 -68.69
CA ASP A 182 11.89 14.25 -69.75
C ASP A 182 11.18 12.87 -69.72
N SER A 183 10.56 12.63 -70.88
CA SER A 183 10.16 11.35 -71.49
C SER A 183 8.72 10.85 -71.30
N ALA A 184 7.86 11.36 -72.19
CA ALA A 184 6.80 10.59 -72.82
C ALA A 184 7.36 9.33 -73.51
N VAL A 185 6.78 8.16 -73.23
CA VAL A 185 6.55 7.10 -74.23
C VAL A 185 5.48 6.12 -73.74
N ALA A 186 4.58 5.83 -74.67
CA ALA A 186 3.42 4.96 -74.66
C ALA A 186 3.49 3.67 -73.82
N SER A 187 2.35 3.30 -73.24
CA SER A 187 1.84 1.92 -73.28
C SER A 187 0.32 1.92 -73.21
N SER A 188 -0.26 1.50 -74.32
CA SER A 188 -1.67 1.35 -74.64
C SER A 188 -2.34 0.17 -73.92
N SER A 189 -3.56 0.35 -73.42
CA SER A 189 -4.61 -0.65 -73.62
C SER A 189 -5.99 0.00 -73.58
N LYS A 190 -6.60 0.11 -74.76
CA LYS A 190 -7.95 0.59 -75.04
C LYS A 190 -8.81 -0.65 -75.23
N ILE A 191 -9.79 -0.91 -74.38
CA ILE A 191 -10.96 -1.75 -74.72
C ILE A 191 -12.21 -1.01 -74.27
N SER A 192 -13.11 -0.85 -75.23
CA SER A 192 -14.36 -0.12 -75.22
C SER A 192 -15.54 -1.09 -75.32
N SER A 193 -16.63 -0.82 -74.60
CA SER A 193 -18.03 -1.07 -75.02
C SER A 193 -18.96 -0.65 -73.87
N SER A 194 -19.60 0.52 -73.88
CA SER A 194 -20.88 0.86 -74.54
C SER A 194 -22.08 -0.01 -74.11
N ALA A 195 -22.99 0.59 -73.33
CA ALA A 195 -24.41 0.82 -73.68
C ALA A 195 -25.43 0.54 -72.55
N ALA A 196 -26.30 1.54 -72.38
CA ALA A 196 -27.74 1.46 -72.11
C ALA A 196 -28.25 1.16 -70.68
N THR A 197 -28.76 2.21 -70.03
CA THR A 197 -30.01 2.19 -69.24
C THR A 197 -31.22 2.15 -70.19
N PRO A 198 -32.37 1.55 -69.80
CA PRO A 198 -33.42 2.40 -69.24
C PRO A 198 -34.23 1.80 -68.07
N SER A 199 -34.91 2.72 -67.41
CA SER A 199 -35.88 2.66 -66.30
C SER A 199 -37.02 1.64 -66.38
N SER A 200 -37.48 1.13 -65.22
CA SER A 200 -38.86 1.37 -64.72
C SER A 200 -39.13 0.80 -63.30
N SER A 201 -39.69 1.68 -62.47
CA SER A 201 -40.75 1.49 -61.45
C SER A 201 -40.74 0.35 -60.42
N SER A 202 -40.93 0.82 -59.18
CA SER A 202 -41.84 0.30 -58.14
C SER A 202 -41.25 -0.60 -57.06
N SER A 203 -41.28 -0.04 -55.85
CA SER A 203 -41.68 -0.64 -54.58
C SER A 203 -41.21 -2.04 -54.22
N LYS A 204 -40.76 -2.13 -52.95
CA LYS A 204 -41.11 -3.15 -51.96
C LYS A 204 -39.84 -3.76 -51.37
N SER A 205 -39.48 -3.21 -50.21
CA SER A 205 -38.98 -4.00 -49.08
C SER A 205 -39.56 -5.40 -49.12
N GLU A 206 -38.72 -6.44 -49.20
CA GLU A 206 -38.89 -7.72 -48.50
C GLU A 206 -37.60 -8.54 -48.68
N ARG A 207 -37.16 -9.17 -47.59
CA ARG A 207 -36.15 -10.22 -47.63
C ARG A 207 -36.76 -11.43 -48.34
N PRO A 208 -36.00 -12.15 -49.17
CA PRO A 208 -36.17 -13.57 -49.28
C PRO A 208 -35.03 -14.23 -48.50
N VAL A 209 -35.37 -14.67 -47.30
CA VAL A 209 -34.78 -15.91 -46.80
C VAL A 209 -35.16 -16.99 -47.81
N ASP A 210 -34.17 -17.66 -48.40
CA ASP A 210 -34.17 -19.11 -48.51
C ASP A 210 -32.82 -19.62 -49.03
N ALA A 211 -32.40 -20.69 -48.38
CA ALA A 211 -31.06 -21.21 -48.36
C ALA A 211 -30.67 -21.92 -49.67
N VAL A 212 -29.45 -21.66 -50.13
CA VAL A 212 -28.60 -22.71 -50.69
C VAL A 212 -27.49 -22.98 -49.68
N ALA A 213 -27.87 -23.62 -48.58
CA ALA A 213 -26.92 -24.20 -47.64
C ALA A 213 -26.21 -25.37 -48.34
N GLY A 214 -24.94 -25.18 -48.71
CA GLY A 214 -24.10 -26.26 -49.25
C GLY A 214 -23.16 -25.87 -50.39
N ALA A 215 -23.30 -24.69 -50.99
CA ALA A 215 -22.32 -24.21 -51.97
C ALA A 215 -21.09 -23.65 -51.26
N LYS A 216 -19.96 -24.37 -51.31
CA LYS A 216 -18.65 -23.88 -50.87
C LYS A 216 -18.21 -22.71 -51.77
N ARG A 217 -18.69 -21.51 -51.47
CA ARG A 217 -18.15 -20.27 -52.06
C ARG A 217 -16.80 -19.99 -51.40
N ARG A 218 -15.75 -19.79 -52.21
CA ARG A 218 -14.49 -19.28 -51.68
C ARG A 218 -14.74 -17.90 -51.10
N PHE A 219 -14.25 -17.69 -49.88
CA PHE A 219 -14.37 -16.43 -49.18
C PHE A 219 -13.29 -15.49 -49.74
N GLU A 220 -13.68 -14.57 -50.63
CA GLU A 220 -12.75 -13.67 -51.35
C GLU A 220 -12.69 -12.26 -50.75
N ASP A 221 -13.22 -12.08 -49.54
CA ASP A 221 -13.23 -10.80 -48.87
C ASP A 221 -11.83 -10.48 -48.28
N THR A 222 -10.99 -9.83 -49.10
CA THR A 222 -9.60 -9.49 -48.77
C THR A 222 -9.50 -8.59 -47.53
N GLU A 223 -10.42 -7.65 -47.37
CA GLU A 223 -10.47 -6.74 -46.21
C GLU A 223 -10.74 -7.51 -44.91
N TYR A 224 -11.66 -8.48 -44.94
CA TYR A 224 -11.94 -9.32 -43.77
C TYR A 224 -10.76 -10.22 -43.38
N ILE A 225 -10.02 -10.73 -44.37
CA ILE A 225 -8.82 -11.55 -44.13
C ILE A 225 -7.70 -10.70 -43.52
N GLU A 226 -7.52 -9.45 -43.96
CA GLU A 226 -6.54 -8.54 -43.39
C GLU A 226 -6.92 -8.09 -41.98
N GLN A 227 -8.18 -7.73 -41.75
CA GLN A 227 -8.69 -7.37 -40.41
C GLN A 227 -8.57 -8.54 -39.43
N SER A 228 -8.92 -9.75 -39.86
CA SER A 228 -8.79 -10.94 -39.01
C SER A 228 -7.33 -11.27 -38.69
N ARG A 229 -6.40 -11.07 -39.64
CA ARG A 229 -4.95 -11.18 -39.40
C ARG A 229 -4.47 -10.16 -38.39
N GLU A 230 -4.87 -8.89 -38.54
CA GLU A 230 -4.48 -7.81 -37.62
C GLU A 230 -4.99 -8.05 -36.19
N ILE A 231 -6.24 -8.50 -36.03
CA ILE A 231 -6.80 -8.86 -34.72
C ILE A 231 -5.99 -10.00 -34.09
N VAL A 232 -5.65 -11.02 -34.86
CA VAL A 232 -4.86 -12.17 -34.36
C VAL A 232 -3.45 -11.74 -33.96
N ASP A 233 -2.82 -10.87 -34.73
CA ASP A 233 -1.46 -10.39 -34.45
C ASP A 233 -1.42 -9.45 -33.23
N ASN A 234 -2.45 -8.62 -33.04
CA ASN A 234 -2.61 -7.80 -31.85
C ASN A 234 -2.78 -8.65 -30.59
N VAL A 235 -3.57 -9.73 -30.65
CA VAL A 235 -3.73 -10.67 -29.52
C VAL A 235 -2.42 -11.41 -29.24
N LYS A 236 -1.72 -11.91 -30.26
CA LYS A 236 -0.41 -12.59 -30.10
C LYS A 236 0.64 -11.66 -29.49
N SER A 237 0.69 -10.42 -29.95
CA SER A 237 1.58 -9.38 -29.40
C SER A 237 1.26 -9.11 -27.93
N ALA A 238 -0.02 -8.93 -27.58
CA ALA A 238 -0.44 -8.70 -26.20
C ALA A 238 -0.13 -9.90 -25.27
N VAL A 239 -0.35 -11.13 -25.72
CA VAL A 239 -0.06 -12.35 -24.94
C VAL A 239 1.44 -12.54 -24.76
N SER A 240 2.25 -12.34 -25.81
CA SER A 240 3.71 -12.42 -25.72
C SER A 240 4.28 -11.36 -24.77
N ALA A 241 3.80 -10.11 -24.86
CA ALA A 241 4.15 -9.04 -23.93
C ALA A 241 3.72 -9.38 -22.48
N GLY A 242 2.55 -9.98 -22.30
CA GLY A 242 2.07 -10.46 -21.00
C GLY A 242 2.94 -11.57 -20.39
N LEU A 243 3.35 -12.55 -21.19
CA LEU A 243 4.24 -13.63 -20.77
C LEU A 243 5.64 -13.11 -20.41
N LEU A 244 6.17 -12.16 -21.18
CA LEU A 244 7.46 -11.52 -20.89
C LEU A 244 7.41 -10.69 -19.61
N LYS A 245 6.32 -9.95 -19.36
CA LYS A 245 6.10 -9.24 -18.09
C LYS A 245 5.98 -10.21 -16.91
N LYS A 246 5.26 -11.32 -17.06
CA LYS A 246 5.15 -12.37 -16.03
C LYS A 246 6.50 -13.04 -15.74
N LYS A 247 7.30 -13.33 -16.78
CA LYS A 247 8.64 -13.90 -16.65
C LYS A 247 9.61 -12.91 -16.00
N LYS A 248 9.55 -11.61 -16.36
CA LYS A 248 10.34 -10.55 -15.71
C LYS A 248 9.98 -10.42 -14.24
N ALA A 249 8.69 -10.39 -13.90
CA ALA A 249 8.21 -10.35 -12.51
C ALA A 249 8.59 -11.60 -11.69
N LYS A 250 8.68 -12.79 -12.33
CA LYS A 250 9.17 -14.01 -11.68
C LYS A 250 10.69 -13.97 -11.46
N LYS A 251 11.45 -13.39 -12.40
CA LYS A 251 12.91 -13.20 -12.27
C LYS A 251 13.28 -12.20 -11.18
N THR A 252 12.53 -11.10 -11.02
CA THR A 252 12.76 -10.14 -9.91
C THR A 252 12.39 -10.69 -8.53
N LYS A 253 11.62 -11.77 -8.44
CA LYS A 253 11.27 -12.43 -7.16
C LYS A 253 12.23 -13.56 -6.75
N LEU A 254 13.23 -13.89 -7.59
CA LEU A 254 14.10 -15.07 -7.43
C LEU A 254 15.59 -14.74 -7.26
N SER A 255 15.93 -13.56 -6.72
CA SER A 255 17.32 -13.26 -6.35
C SER A 255 17.42 -12.39 -5.08
N PRO A 256 17.86 -12.96 -3.95
CA PRO A 256 18.76 -12.29 -3.02
C PRO A 256 20.20 -12.81 -3.23
N ASP A 257 21.16 -11.98 -2.83
CA ASP A 257 22.60 -12.24 -2.64
C ASP A 257 23.54 -12.28 -3.86
N ALA A 258 24.17 -11.13 -4.12
CA ALA A 258 25.63 -11.00 -4.23
C ALA A 258 26.02 -9.51 -4.22
N VAL A 259 26.75 -9.10 -3.18
CA VAL A 259 27.47 -7.82 -3.10
C VAL A 259 28.84 -8.03 -3.73
N ASP A 260 29.18 -7.27 -4.77
CA ASP A 260 30.57 -6.98 -5.15
C ASP A 260 30.69 -5.55 -5.69
N VAL A 261 31.89 -5.01 -5.50
CA VAL A 261 32.29 -3.61 -5.32
C VAL A 261 32.80 -2.98 -6.63
N ASN A 262 32.37 -1.74 -6.90
CA ASN A 262 33.14 -0.59 -7.45
C ASN A 262 32.37 0.27 -8.47
N GLY A 263 32.45 1.61 -8.30
CA GLY A 263 32.31 2.58 -9.41
C GLY A 263 31.27 3.70 -9.24
N SER A 264 31.65 4.74 -8.49
CA SER A 264 31.08 6.13 -8.34
C SER A 264 30.77 6.87 -9.67
N PRO A 265 30.20 8.12 -9.74
CA PRO A 265 30.07 9.20 -8.71
C PRO A 265 28.68 9.94 -8.68
N SER A 266 28.28 10.73 -7.68
CA SER A 266 28.65 12.16 -7.52
C SER A 266 27.82 12.88 -6.44
N LYS A 267 28.51 13.78 -5.70
CA LYS A 267 28.06 15.06 -5.10
C LYS A 267 26.87 15.09 -4.12
N VAL A 268 27.16 15.25 -2.83
CA VAL A 268 26.58 16.34 -1.99
C VAL A 268 27.66 16.82 -1.00
N GLY A 269 27.79 18.15 -0.90
CA GLY A 269 28.83 18.86 -0.17
C GLY A 269 28.67 18.86 1.35
N VAL A 270 29.81 19.13 2.00
CA VAL A 270 30.02 19.27 3.44
C VAL A 270 30.14 20.77 3.80
N ALA A 271 29.87 21.05 5.08
CA ALA A 271 30.34 22.18 5.89
C ALA A 271 29.42 23.43 5.92
N THR A 272 29.16 24.12 7.05
CA THR A 272 29.79 24.10 8.38
C THR A 272 28.86 24.73 9.42
N THR A 273 28.95 24.19 10.63
CA THR A 273 28.58 24.76 11.94
C THR A 273 29.11 26.18 12.16
N THR A 274 28.31 27.07 12.78
CA THR A 274 28.84 28.18 13.59
C THR A 274 28.07 28.32 14.89
N THR A 275 28.78 28.00 15.96
CA THR A 275 28.50 28.25 17.37
C THR A 275 28.61 29.75 17.66
N ALA A 276 27.71 30.31 18.47
CA ALA A 276 27.91 31.62 19.10
C ALA A 276 27.55 31.52 20.59
N VAL A 277 28.57 31.70 21.41
CA VAL A 277 28.57 31.93 22.86
C VAL A 277 28.27 33.41 23.11
N VAL A 278 27.36 33.75 24.02
CA VAL A 278 27.38 35.02 24.75
C VAL A 278 26.99 34.78 26.22
N SER A 279 27.83 35.34 27.08
CA SER A 279 27.84 35.33 28.54
C SER A 279 27.20 36.59 29.16
N GLY A 280 26.65 36.46 30.38
CA GLY A 280 26.67 37.50 31.44
C GLY A 280 25.42 38.42 31.57
N GLY A 281 24.78 38.41 32.75
CA GLY A 281 23.62 39.25 33.15
C GLY A 281 23.97 40.71 33.52
N PRO A 282 23.28 41.41 34.47
CA PRO A 282 22.08 41.10 35.27
C PRO A 282 20.98 42.24 35.25
N ILE A 283 20.00 42.17 36.17
CA ILE A 283 19.33 43.30 36.91
C ILE A 283 17.79 43.49 36.71
N GLU A 284 17.14 43.48 37.89
CA GLU A 284 15.90 44.12 38.42
C GLU A 284 14.45 43.69 38.12
N ALA A 285 13.81 43.40 39.27
CA ALA A 285 12.42 43.48 39.64
C ALA A 285 11.71 44.79 39.24
N VAL A 286 10.43 44.70 38.86
CA VAL A 286 9.33 45.52 39.39
C VAL A 286 8.03 44.72 39.25
N GLY A 287 7.30 44.58 40.35
CA GLY A 287 5.93 44.07 40.35
C GLY A 287 4.91 45.18 40.08
N ALA A 288 3.76 44.77 39.57
CA ALA A 288 2.46 45.40 39.75
C ALA A 288 1.39 44.30 39.60
#